data_AF-A0A842XLC5-F1
#
_entry.id   AF-A0A842XLC5-F1
#
_cell.length_a   1.000
_cell.length_b   1.000
_cell.length_c   1.000
_cell.angle_alpha   90.00
_cell.angle_beta   90.00
_cell.angle_gamma   90.00
#
_symmetry.space_group_name_H-M   'P 1'
#
loop_
_entity.id
_entity.type
_entity.pdbx_description
1 polymer ?
#
loop_
_entity_poly.entity_id
_entity_poly.type
_entity_poly.pdbx_seq_one_letter_code
_entity_poly.pdbx_strand_id
1 'polypeptide(L)'
;MKIRKFGPGMMGLEVIMPRKILPAAMLEFERLSSSLELEPLFEVHYLPDGQAMVLGFFMTDQGNTIRYTLDSFKSFLLNKRMIDLGAKPYSIGIWNYAFSNAEDRGRKDELRKLKSSLDPRGIMNQGKYFHLSGRMGRLSGLIMHPSLMGSLLRAVLMLSPITMRLISRASRFSKRYLEPKRTSKSIRIADECAMCGACVGVCPAYMILGDERVTARGKMLTYKAMANGVTLSKEHAHRSFLCMRCKACEQVCQSKLELIPFYDELESQLERVHGKDAEEIEQFIRFVESSPQYDELVERGLVIGAPKHNHGGAPHDI
;
A
#
# COMPACT_ATOMS: atom_id res chain seq x y z
N MET A 1 -4.31 5.27 3.02
CA MET A 1 -3.03 4.61 2.68
C MET A 1 -2.04 4.95 3.79
N LYS A 2 -1.59 3.96 4.59
CA LYS A 2 -0.46 4.21 5.50
C LYS A 2 0.79 4.31 4.62
N ILE A 3 1.55 5.39 4.77
CA ILE A 3 2.83 5.57 4.10
C ILE A 3 3.74 4.40 4.53
N ARG A 4 4.24 3.61 3.57
CA ARG A 4 5.28 2.60 3.82
C ARG A 4 6.55 3.36 4.18
N LYS A 5 7.16 3.11 5.34
CA LYS A 5 8.35 3.90 5.71
C LYS A 5 9.62 3.42 4.99
N PHE A 6 9.57 2.29 4.26
CA PHE A 6 10.71 1.73 3.51
C PHE A 6 10.26 1.09 2.18
N GLY A 7 11.18 1.07 1.21
CA GLY A 7 10.98 0.51 -0.13
C GLY A 7 10.29 1.49 -1.09
N PRO A 8 10.43 1.31 -2.42
CA PRO A 8 9.73 2.16 -3.35
C PRO A 8 8.24 1.86 -3.26
N GLY A 9 7.46 2.85 -2.83
CA GLY A 9 6.03 2.86 -3.08
C GLY A 9 5.75 3.12 -4.55
N MET A 10 4.53 2.79 -4.95
CA MET A 10 4.00 3.15 -6.25
C MET A 10 2.95 4.23 -6.06
N MET A 11 2.98 5.24 -6.92
CA MET A 11 1.89 6.19 -7.06
C MET A 11 1.24 6.00 -8.42
N GLY A 12 -0.09 6.08 -8.41
CA GLY A 12 -0.91 5.93 -9.59
C GLY A 12 -1.48 7.27 -10.06
N LEU A 13 -1.65 7.38 -11.37
CA LEU A 13 -2.44 8.38 -12.07
C LEU A 13 -3.41 7.63 -12.97
N GLU A 14 -4.68 8.05 -13.00
CA GLU A 14 -5.71 7.39 -13.79
C GLU A 14 -6.59 8.43 -14.49
N VAL A 15 -6.59 8.39 -15.82
CA VAL A 15 -7.40 9.30 -16.62
C VAL A 15 -8.08 8.55 -17.76
N ILE A 16 -9.27 9.02 -18.13
CA ILE A 16 -10.02 8.54 -19.27
C ILE A 16 -10.18 9.67 -20.28
N MET A 17 -10.04 9.36 -21.57
CA MET A 17 -10.10 10.36 -22.63
C MET A 17 -10.60 9.77 -23.95
N PRO A 18 -11.13 10.58 -24.87
CA PRO A 18 -11.41 10.14 -26.24
C PRO A 18 -10.14 9.64 -26.94
N ARG A 19 -10.21 8.50 -27.65
CA ARG A 19 -9.05 7.93 -28.37
C ARG A 19 -8.39 8.92 -29.32
N LYS A 20 -9.16 9.83 -29.92
CA LYS A 20 -8.67 10.85 -30.86
C LYS A 20 -7.60 11.79 -30.25
N ILE A 21 -7.64 12.05 -28.94
CA ILE A 21 -6.68 12.95 -28.28
C ILE A 21 -5.53 12.19 -27.60
N LEU A 22 -5.60 10.86 -27.52
CA LEU A 22 -4.62 10.03 -26.82
C LEU A 22 -3.18 10.25 -27.31
N PRO A 23 -2.85 10.29 -28.62
CA PRO A 23 -1.47 10.46 -29.06
C PRO A 23 -0.85 11.78 -28.59
N ALA A 24 -1.58 12.88 -28.72
CA ALA A 24 -1.14 14.20 -28.27
C ALA A 24 -1.00 14.25 -26.74
N ALA A 25 -1.92 13.61 -26.02
CA ALA A 25 -1.88 13.54 -24.57
C ALA A 25 -0.68 12.73 -24.05
N MET A 26 -0.34 11.61 -24.68
CA MET A 26 0.81 10.79 -24.31
C MET A 26 2.15 11.49 -24.58
N LEU A 27 2.29 12.20 -25.71
CA LEU A 27 3.47 13.01 -25.99
C LEU A 27 3.69 14.10 -24.94
N GLU A 28 2.61 14.78 -24.54
CA GLU A 28 2.69 15.81 -23.50
C GLU A 28 2.97 15.21 -22.12
N PHE A 29 2.41 14.04 -21.83
CA PHE A 29 2.67 13.29 -20.60
C PHE A 29 4.15 12.92 -20.48
N GLU A 30 4.76 12.39 -21.53
CA GLU A 30 6.18 12.03 -21.57
C GLU A 30 7.08 13.27 -21.41
N ARG A 31 6.78 14.35 -22.13
CA ARG A 31 7.51 15.63 -22.05
C ARG A 31 7.48 16.23 -20.65
N LEU A 32 6.30 16.25 -20.03
CA LEU A 32 6.13 16.80 -18.68
C LEU A 32 6.76 15.87 -17.63
N SER A 33 6.64 14.56 -17.78
CA SER A 33 7.27 13.59 -16.87
C SER A 33 8.80 13.73 -16.87
N SER A 34 9.41 13.86 -18.05
CA SER A 34 10.85 14.14 -18.19
C SER A 34 11.25 15.44 -17.48
N SER A 35 10.44 16.49 -17.61
CA SER A 35 10.70 17.79 -16.96
C SER A 35 10.57 17.74 -15.43
N LEU A 36 9.79 16.79 -14.93
CA LEU A 36 9.53 16.56 -13.50
C LEU A 36 10.44 15.50 -12.87
N GLU A 37 11.36 14.93 -13.66
CA GLU A 37 12.21 13.79 -13.27
C GLU A 37 11.39 12.59 -12.77
N LEU A 38 10.30 12.29 -13.48
CA LEU A 38 9.49 11.10 -13.27
C LEU A 38 9.75 10.09 -14.39
N GLU A 39 9.83 8.82 -14.01
CA GLU A 39 9.94 7.68 -14.92
C GLU A 39 8.64 6.86 -14.81
N PRO A 40 7.56 7.29 -15.48
CA PRO A 40 6.29 6.60 -15.40
C PRO A 40 6.28 5.35 -16.29
N LEU A 41 5.77 4.25 -15.74
CA LEU A 41 5.22 3.14 -16.52
C LEU A 41 3.76 3.46 -16.81
N PHE A 42 3.24 3.02 -17.96
CA PHE A 42 1.84 3.23 -18.26
C PHE A 42 1.20 2.02 -18.95
N GLU A 43 -0.08 1.85 -18.68
CA GLU A 43 -0.97 0.92 -19.35
C GLU A 43 -2.10 1.71 -20.01
N VAL A 44 -2.45 1.35 -21.23
CA VAL A 44 -3.56 1.96 -21.97
C VAL A 44 -4.59 0.89 -22.29
N HIS A 45 -5.82 1.10 -21.81
CA HIS A 45 -6.95 0.23 -22.08
C HIS A 45 -7.91 0.93 -23.06
N TYR A 46 -8.14 0.31 -24.22
CA TYR A 46 -9.08 0.81 -25.22
C TYR A 46 -10.51 0.38 -24.89
N LEU A 47 -11.42 1.34 -24.75
CA LEU A 47 -12.80 1.11 -24.31
C LEU A 47 -13.79 1.15 -25.49
N PRO A 48 -14.87 0.35 -25.52
CA PRO A 48 -15.75 0.19 -26.68
C PRO A 48 -16.39 1.48 -27.23
N ASP A 49 -16.59 2.48 -26.37
CA ASP A 49 -17.21 3.78 -26.67
C ASP A 49 -16.28 4.79 -27.35
N GLY A 50 -15.14 4.33 -27.86
CA GLY A 50 -14.14 5.21 -28.48
C GLY A 50 -13.32 5.99 -27.46
N GLN A 51 -13.35 5.60 -26.17
CA GLN A 51 -12.45 6.11 -25.14
C GLN A 51 -11.22 5.22 -24.95
N ALA A 52 -10.24 5.78 -24.25
CA ALA A 52 -9.07 5.08 -23.75
C ALA A 52 -8.85 5.49 -22.28
N MET A 53 -8.58 4.50 -21.43
CA MET A 53 -8.16 4.70 -20.05
C MET A 53 -6.64 4.56 -19.99
N VAL A 54 -5.97 5.55 -19.41
CA VAL A 54 -4.52 5.54 -19.16
C VAL A 54 -4.30 5.37 -17.66
N LEU A 55 -3.59 4.31 -17.29
CA LEU A 55 -3.09 4.07 -15.95
C LEU A 55 -1.59 4.35 -15.97
N GLY A 56 -1.14 5.40 -15.26
CA GLY A 56 0.26 5.73 -15.10
C GLY A 56 0.75 5.36 -13.70
N PHE A 57 1.92 4.74 -13.61
CA PHE A 57 2.54 4.33 -12.36
C PHE A 57 3.95 4.87 -12.28
N PHE A 58 4.33 5.47 -11.16
CA PHE A 58 5.70 5.93 -10.92
C PHE A 58 6.18 5.50 -9.54
N MET A 59 7.45 5.15 -9.48
CA MET A 59 8.11 4.72 -8.26
C MET A 59 8.46 5.93 -7.40
N THR A 60 8.13 5.86 -6.11
CA THR A 60 8.42 6.91 -5.13
C THR A 60 9.00 6.29 -3.88
N ASP A 61 9.73 7.07 -3.09
CA ASP A 61 10.18 6.62 -1.79
C ASP A 61 9.21 7.11 -0.71
N GLN A 62 8.40 6.19 -0.18
CA GLN A 62 7.44 6.51 0.88
C GLN A 62 8.15 6.72 2.24
N GLY A 63 9.40 6.27 2.40
CA GLY A 63 10.20 6.50 3.60
C GLY A 63 10.71 7.93 3.76
N ASN A 64 10.83 8.65 2.66
CA ASN A 64 11.14 10.08 2.66
C ASN A 64 9.85 10.88 2.43
N THR A 65 9.24 11.35 3.52
CA THR A 65 8.00 12.14 3.48
C THR A 65 8.09 13.37 2.55
N ILE A 66 9.25 14.02 2.47
CA ILE A 66 9.44 15.19 1.61
C ILE A 66 9.41 14.77 0.15
N ARG A 67 10.16 13.71 -0.22
CA ARG A 67 10.15 13.15 -1.58
C ARG A 67 8.77 12.64 -1.97
N TYR A 68 8.13 11.85 -1.11
CA TYR A 68 6.76 11.39 -1.32
C TYR A 68 5.80 12.56 -1.56
N THR A 69 5.92 13.65 -0.79
CA THR A 69 5.05 14.83 -0.95
C THR A 69 5.32 15.53 -2.29
N LEU A 70 6.58 15.70 -2.66
CA LEU A 70 6.97 16.28 -3.95
C LEU A 70 6.46 15.43 -5.12
N ASP A 71 6.69 14.11 -5.09
CA ASP A 71 6.25 13.19 -6.15
C ASP A 71 4.71 13.16 -6.25
N SER A 72 4.00 13.25 -5.13
CA SER A 72 2.53 13.36 -5.11
C SER A 72 2.08 14.65 -5.83
N PHE A 73 2.75 15.77 -5.54
CA PHE A 73 2.46 17.05 -6.19
C PHE A 73 2.77 17.04 -7.69
N LYS A 74 3.88 16.42 -8.10
CA LYS A 74 4.20 16.22 -9.53
C LYS A 74 3.13 15.40 -10.23
N SER A 75 2.58 14.37 -9.58
CA SER A 75 1.46 13.60 -10.14
C SER A 75 0.21 14.46 -10.38
N PHE A 76 -0.05 15.43 -9.50
CA PHE A 76 -1.16 16.36 -9.68
C PHE A 76 -0.94 17.29 -10.86
N LEU A 77 0.30 17.72 -11.11
CA LEU A 77 0.64 18.50 -12.30
C LEU A 77 0.42 17.70 -13.58
N LEU A 78 0.85 16.43 -13.61
CA LEU A 78 0.59 15.53 -14.74
C LEU A 78 -0.91 15.34 -14.98
N ASN A 79 -1.67 14.99 -13.94
CA ASN A 79 -3.13 14.84 -14.02
C ASN A 79 -3.80 16.11 -14.54
N LYS A 80 -3.44 17.26 -13.96
CA LYS A 80 -3.98 18.55 -14.37
C LYS A 80 -3.72 18.84 -15.84
N ARG A 81 -2.52 18.52 -16.33
CA ARG A 81 -2.15 18.73 -17.73
C ARG A 81 -2.94 17.83 -18.67
N MET A 82 -3.13 16.56 -18.33
CA MET A 82 -3.97 15.65 -19.10
C MET A 82 -5.43 16.13 -19.16
N ILE A 83 -5.95 16.62 -18.03
CA ILE A 83 -7.31 17.18 -17.97
C ILE A 83 -7.45 18.42 -18.85
N ASP A 84 -6.43 19.29 -18.89
CA ASP A 84 -6.44 20.46 -19.78
C ASP A 84 -6.46 20.09 -21.27
N LEU A 85 -5.98 18.89 -21.62
CA LEU A 85 -6.07 18.35 -22.98
C LEU A 85 -7.41 17.69 -23.29
N GLY A 86 -8.34 17.64 -22.34
CA GLY A 86 -9.68 17.06 -22.50
C GLY A 86 -9.85 15.66 -21.90
N ALA A 87 -8.88 15.18 -21.11
CA ALA A 87 -9.07 13.99 -20.29
C ALA A 87 -9.96 14.29 -19.06
N LYS A 88 -10.46 13.23 -18.43
CA LYS A 88 -11.21 13.27 -17.17
C LYS A 88 -10.57 12.29 -16.17
N PRO A 89 -10.69 12.52 -14.86
CA PRO A 89 -10.30 11.49 -13.89
C PRO A 89 -11.16 10.23 -14.09
N TYR A 90 -10.55 9.05 -14.04
CA TYR A 90 -11.31 7.79 -14.18
C TYR A 90 -12.21 7.54 -12.95
N SER A 91 -11.66 7.74 -11.75
CA SER A 91 -12.43 7.71 -10.51
C SER A 91 -12.24 9.00 -9.72
N ILE A 92 -13.28 9.41 -8.97
CA ILE A 92 -13.16 10.51 -8.01
C ILE A 92 -13.13 9.93 -6.59
N GLY A 93 -11.91 9.84 -6.06
CA GLY A 93 -11.64 9.59 -4.65
C GLY A 93 -11.04 10.81 -3.95
N ILE A 94 -10.30 10.55 -2.87
CA ILE A 94 -9.62 11.59 -2.09
C ILE A 94 -8.59 12.35 -2.94
N TRP A 95 -7.80 11.60 -3.73
CA TRP A 95 -6.70 12.15 -4.51
C TRP A 95 -7.21 12.90 -5.75
N ASN A 96 -8.20 12.36 -6.45
CA ASN A 96 -8.79 13.02 -7.62
C ASN A 96 -9.85 14.09 -7.28
N TYR A 97 -10.11 14.35 -6.00
CA TYR A 97 -11.08 15.36 -5.56
C TYR A 97 -10.77 16.76 -6.12
N ALA A 98 -9.49 17.12 -6.21
CA ALA A 98 -9.01 18.37 -6.81
C ALA A 98 -9.41 18.54 -8.29
N PHE A 99 -9.76 17.45 -8.96
CA PHE A 99 -10.14 17.42 -10.37
C PHE A 99 -11.62 17.14 -10.58
N SER A 100 -12.41 17.09 -9.50
CA SER A 100 -13.82 16.72 -9.55
C SER A 100 -14.75 17.70 -10.28
N ASN A 101 -14.20 18.81 -10.81
CA ASN A 101 -14.90 19.75 -11.69
C ASN A 101 -14.76 19.39 -13.19
N ALA A 102 -13.81 18.51 -13.55
CA ALA A 102 -13.67 17.99 -14.91
C ALA A 102 -14.76 16.96 -15.27
N GLU A 103 -15.47 16.50 -14.24
CA GLU A 103 -16.60 15.59 -14.37
C GLU A 103 -17.92 16.29 -14.60
N ASP A 104 -18.91 15.51 -15.04
CA ASP A 104 -20.23 16.03 -15.36
C ASP A 104 -20.93 16.55 -14.09
N ARG A 105 -21.22 17.85 -14.05
CA ARG A 105 -21.87 18.51 -12.91
C ARG A 105 -23.25 17.94 -12.64
N GLY A 106 -24.02 17.63 -13.69
CA GLY A 106 -25.36 17.07 -13.57
C GLY A 106 -25.33 15.70 -12.90
N ARG A 107 -24.44 14.81 -13.37
CA ARG A 107 -24.21 13.50 -12.76
C ARG A 107 -23.78 13.62 -11.30
N LYS A 108 -22.88 14.56 -10.99
CA LYS A 108 -22.39 14.77 -9.61
C LYS A 108 -23.51 15.18 -8.66
N ASP A 109 -24.40 16.08 -9.08
CA ASP A 109 -25.53 16.52 -8.27
C ASP A 109 -26.59 15.42 -8.11
N GLU A 110 -26.84 14.61 -9.14
CA GLU A 110 -27.69 13.43 -9.07
C GLU A 110 -27.15 12.40 -8.05
N LEU A 111 -25.86 12.06 -8.15
CA LEU A 111 -25.23 11.13 -7.21
C LEU A 111 -25.22 11.67 -5.78
N ARG A 112 -25.11 12.99 -5.59
CA ARG A 112 -25.21 13.61 -4.25
C ARG A 112 -26.61 13.42 -3.67
N LYS A 113 -27.67 13.65 -4.46
CA LYS A 113 -29.05 13.43 -4.04
C LYS A 113 -29.30 11.96 -3.70
N LEU A 114 -28.81 11.04 -4.53
CA LEU A 114 -28.91 9.60 -4.30
C LEU A 114 -28.17 9.17 -3.04
N LYS A 115 -26.99 9.75 -2.76
CA LYS A 115 -26.24 9.48 -1.53
C LYS A 115 -27.02 9.91 -0.29
N SER A 116 -27.68 11.07 -0.35
CA SER A 116 -28.50 11.56 0.75
C SER A 116 -29.74 10.70 1.00
N SER A 117 -30.35 10.11 -0.03
CA SER A 117 -31.50 9.23 0.13
C SER A 117 -31.13 7.83 0.63
N LEU A 118 -30.03 7.24 0.12
CA LEU A 118 -29.60 5.88 0.47
C LEU A 118 -28.79 5.79 1.76
N ASP A 119 -28.11 6.87 2.16
CA ASP A 119 -27.33 6.91 3.39
C ASP A 119 -27.54 8.25 4.13
N PRO A 120 -28.74 8.45 4.69
CA PRO A 120 -29.11 9.69 5.37
C PRO A 120 -28.26 9.95 6.63
N ARG A 121 -27.72 8.90 7.25
CA ARG A 121 -26.81 9.00 8.40
C ARG A 121 -25.35 9.22 7.99
N GLY A 122 -25.06 9.15 6.69
CA GLY A 122 -23.73 9.35 6.14
C GLY A 122 -22.71 8.34 6.64
N ILE A 123 -23.08 7.12 7.05
CA ILE A 123 -22.15 6.15 7.64
C ILE A 123 -21.25 5.49 6.57
N MET A 124 -21.71 5.44 5.33
CA MET A 124 -21.01 4.79 4.23
C MET A 124 -19.98 5.73 3.64
N ASN A 125 -18.71 5.35 3.83
CA ASN A 125 -17.57 5.87 3.07
C ASN A 125 -17.42 7.40 3.14
N GLN A 126 -17.48 7.94 4.36
CA GLN A 126 -17.36 9.37 4.66
C GLN A 126 -16.07 9.99 4.10
N GLY A 127 -16.11 11.29 3.83
CA GLY A 127 -14.89 12.08 3.63
C GLY A 127 -14.20 11.91 2.27
N LYS A 128 -14.88 11.35 1.26
CA LYS A 128 -14.30 11.09 -0.07
C LYS A 128 -14.85 12.00 -1.16
N TYR A 129 -16.00 11.63 -1.75
CA TYR A 129 -16.43 12.15 -3.05
C TYR A 129 -17.07 13.54 -2.98
N PHE A 130 -18.10 13.73 -2.16
CA PHE A 130 -18.87 14.99 -2.11
C PHE A 130 -18.35 15.98 -1.08
N HIS A 131 -17.77 15.48 0.00
CA HIS A 131 -17.14 16.27 1.06
C HIS A 131 -15.88 15.54 1.47
N LEU A 132 -14.72 16.13 1.14
CA LEU A 132 -13.43 15.57 1.54
C LEU A 132 -13.16 15.91 3.01
N SER A 133 -12.88 14.88 3.82
CA SER A 133 -12.43 15.05 5.21
C SER A 133 -11.26 14.12 5.47
N GLY A 134 -10.11 14.68 5.84
CA GLY A 134 -8.87 13.94 6.08
C GLY A 134 -8.48 13.89 7.56
N ARG A 135 -7.23 13.51 7.81
CA ARG A 135 -6.62 13.50 9.17
C ARG A 135 -6.60 14.90 9.81
N MET A 136 -6.55 15.96 8.99
CA MET A 136 -6.65 17.36 9.43
C MET A 136 -8.09 17.91 9.30
N GLY A 137 -9.09 17.03 9.27
CA GLY A 137 -10.50 17.39 9.18
C GLY A 137 -10.82 18.18 7.91
N ARG A 138 -11.48 19.34 8.08
CA ARG A 138 -11.97 20.20 6.99
C ARG A 138 -10.86 20.93 6.23
N LEU A 139 -9.67 21.09 6.84
CA LEU A 139 -8.54 21.77 6.19
C LEU A 139 -8.05 21.02 4.95
N SER A 140 -7.99 19.68 5.03
CA SER A 140 -7.65 18.84 3.87
C SER A 140 -8.62 19.04 2.71
N GLY A 141 -9.92 19.20 3.01
CA GLY A 141 -10.95 19.46 2.01
C GLY A 141 -10.83 20.83 1.34
N LEU A 142 -10.43 21.85 2.11
CA LEU A 142 -10.20 23.19 1.58
C LEU A 142 -8.98 23.23 0.65
N ILE A 143 -7.85 22.67 1.08
CA ILE A 143 -6.60 22.64 0.29
C ILE A 143 -6.83 21.91 -1.04
N MET A 144 -7.53 20.77 -1.00
CA MET A 144 -7.82 19.95 -2.17
C MET A 144 -9.03 20.44 -2.97
N HIS A 145 -9.66 21.56 -2.60
CA HIS A 145 -10.83 22.06 -3.31
C HIS A 145 -10.48 22.38 -4.77
N PRO A 146 -11.29 21.98 -5.77
CA PRO A 146 -10.97 22.17 -7.18
C PRO A 146 -10.61 23.59 -7.58
N SER A 147 -11.30 24.59 -7.03
CA SER A 147 -11.03 26.00 -7.33
C SER A 147 -9.69 26.50 -6.77
N LEU A 148 -9.20 25.90 -5.68
CA LEU A 148 -7.94 26.29 -5.06
C LEU A 148 -6.79 25.49 -5.67
N MET A 149 -6.81 24.17 -5.53
CA MET A 149 -5.76 23.28 -6.04
C MET A 149 -5.65 23.36 -7.56
N GLY A 150 -6.79 23.36 -8.28
CA GLY A 150 -6.78 23.44 -9.75
C GLY A 150 -6.18 24.74 -10.28
N SER A 151 -6.41 25.87 -9.58
CA SER A 151 -5.83 27.18 -9.93
C SER A 151 -4.34 27.23 -9.62
N LEU A 152 -3.92 26.70 -8.47
CA LEU A 152 -2.51 26.57 -8.10
C LEU A 152 -1.75 25.74 -9.14
N LEU A 153 -2.24 24.55 -9.49
CA LEU A 153 -1.61 23.67 -10.47
C LEU A 153 -1.53 24.35 -11.84
N ARG A 154 -2.58 25.08 -12.26
CA ARG A 154 -2.58 25.84 -13.51
C ARG A 154 -1.52 26.95 -13.50
N ALA A 155 -1.41 27.71 -12.42
CA ALA A 155 -0.40 28.76 -12.28
C ALA A 155 1.03 28.17 -12.34
N VAL A 156 1.27 27.05 -11.65
CA VAL A 156 2.56 26.34 -11.68
C VAL A 156 2.91 25.86 -13.09
N LEU A 157 1.95 25.31 -13.82
CA LEU A 157 2.13 24.88 -15.21
C LEU A 157 2.37 26.05 -16.16
N MET A 158 1.68 27.19 -15.98
CA MET A 158 1.86 28.40 -16.80
C MET A 158 3.24 29.04 -16.63
N LEU A 159 3.84 28.93 -15.43
CA LEU A 159 5.18 29.44 -15.13
C LEU A 159 6.31 28.45 -15.49
N SER A 160 6.00 27.37 -16.23
CA SER A 160 7.00 26.47 -16.83
C SER A 160 7.74 27.22 -17.95
N PRO A 161 9.09 27.32 -17.93
CA PRO A 161 10.03 26.31 -17.42
C PRO A 161 10.66 26.56 -16.04
N ILE A 162 10.41 27.71 -15.41
CA ILE A 162 11.10 28.11 -14.16
C ILE A 162 10.67 27.20 -13.00
N THR A 163 9.36 27.01 -12.84
CA THR A 163 8.79 26.18 -11.77
C THR A 163 9.25 24.72 -11.87
N MET A 164 9.30 24.17 -13.09
CA MET A 164 9.75 22.79 -13.34
C MET A 164 11.21 22.60 -12.94
N ARG A 165 12.11 23.55 -13.27
CA ARG A 165 13.52 23.50 -12.85
C ARG A 165 13.69 23.53 -11.33
N LEU A 166 12.90 24.35 -10.64
CA LEU A 166 12.92 24.41 -9.17
C LEU A 166 12.46 23.10 -8.55
N ILE A 167 11.37 22.51 -9.06
CA ILE A 167 10.84 21.22 -8.60
C ILE A 167 11.85 20.10 -8.86
N SER A 168 12.47 20.05 -10.04
CA SER A 168 13.56 19.11 -10.38
C SER A 168 14.75 19.27 -9.42
N ARG A 169 15.20 20.50 -9.14
CA ARG A 169 16.33 20.73 -8.22
C ARG A 169 15.99 20.30 -6.79
N ALA A 170 14.78 20.59 -6.31
CA ALA A 170 14.31 20.15 -4.99
C ALA A 170 14.19 18.61 -4.92
N SER A 171 13.73 17.98 -6.00
CA SER A 171 13.65 16.52 -6.16
C SER A 171 15.03 15.86 -6.06
N ARG A 172 16.02 16.33 -6.84
CA ARG A 172 17.42 15.85 -6.76
C ARG A 172 18.05 16.07 -5.40
N PHE A 173 17.81 17.23 -4.79
CA PHE A 173 18.29 17.51 -3.43
C PHE A 173 17.70 16.51 -2.43
N SER A 174 16.39 16.29 -2.46
CA SER A 174 15.72 15.32 -1.60
C SER A 174 16.22 13.90 -1.82
N LYS A 175 16.41 13.50 -3.09
CA LYS A 175 16.99 12.18 -3.43
C LYS A 175 18.40 11.99 -2.87
N ARG A 176 19.22 13.04 -2.81
CA ARG A 176 20.64 12.96 -2.40
C ARG A 176 20.86 13.07 -0.89
N TYR A 177 20.04 13.86 -0.19
CA TYR A 177 20.30 14.23 1.20
C TYR A 177 19.23 13.78 2.19
N LEU A 178 18.05 13.38 1.71
CA LEU A 178 16.93 12.91 2.53
C LEU A 178 16.68 11.42 2.30
N GLU A 179 17.73 10.60 2.25
CA GLU A 179 17.55 9.14 2.21
C GLU A 179 16.77 8.67 3.45
N PRO A 180 15.91 7.64 3.31
CA PRO A 180 15.24 7.05 4.46
C PRO A 180 16.33 6.57 5.43
N LYS A 181 16.20 6.95 6.71
CA LYS A 181 17.17 6.57 7.75
C LYS A 181 17.47 5.07 7.63
N ARG A 182 18.75 4.67 7.62
CA ARG A 182 19.13 3.25 7.67
C ARG A 182 18.39 2.59 8.82
N THR A 183 17.65 1.54 8.51
CA THR A 183 16.86 0.81 9.49
C THR A 183 17.15 -0.68 9.45
N SER A 184 16.74 -1.38 10.51
CA SER A 184 16.93 -2.81 10.65
C SER A 184 16.30 -3.57 9.47
N LYS A 185 16.87 -4.74 9.12
CA LYS A 185 16.31 -5.63 8.10
C LYS A 185 14.81 -5.93 8.38
N SER A 186 14.45 -6.10 9.65
CA SER A 186 13.10 -6.46 10.08
C SER A 186 12.06 -5.37 9.86
N ILE A 187 12.38 -4.08 10.08
CA ILE A 187 11.42 -3.02 9.77
C ILE A 187 11.24 -2.82 8.26
N ARG A 188 12.29 -3.06 7.46
CA ARG A 188 12.18 -3.07 6.00
C ARG A 188 11.22 -4.17 5.53
N ILE A 189 11.42 -5.41 6.00
CA ILE A 189 10.52 -6.54 5.70
C ILE A 189 9.07 -6.22 6.10
N ALA A 190 8.88 -5.65 7.30
CA ALA A 190 7.55 -5.27 7.75
C ALA A 190 6.89 -4.25 6.82
N ASP A 191 7.62 -3.29 6.29
CA ASP A 191 7.11 -2.27 5.36
C ASP A 191 6.95 -2.71 3.91
N GLU A 192 7.72 -3.72 3.48
CA GLU A 192 7.54 -4.36 2.17
C GLU A 192 6.26 -5.22 2.12
N CYS A 193 5.82 -5.75 3.27
CA CYS A 193 4.56 -6.52 3.38
C CYS A 193 3.35 -5.72 2.86
N ALA A 194 2.68 -6.27 1.84
CA ALA A 194 1.48 -5.69 1.22
C ALA A 194 0.22 -5.79 2.09
N MET A 195 0.27 -6.52 3.22
CA MET A 195 -0.88 -6.77 4.11
C MET A 195 -2.07 -7.47 3.41
N CYS A 196 -1.83 -8.15 2.28
CA CYS A 196 -2.88 -8.81 1.48
C CYS A 196 -3.54 -10.00 2.19
N GLY A 197 -2.85 -10.63 3.14
CA GLY A 197 -3.39 -11.77 3.90
C GLY A 197 -3.24 -13.13 3.21
N ALA A 198 -2.50 -13.25 2.11
CA ALA A 198 -2.25 -14.55 1.46
C ALA A 198 -1.72 -15.62 2.44
N CYS A 199 -0.86 -15.21 3.38
CA CYS A 199 -0.34 -16.10 4.43
C CYS A 199 -1.39 -16.64 5.41
N VAL A 200 -2.57 -16.02 5.52
CA VAL A 200 -3.60 -16.41 6.51
C VAL A 200 -4.20 -17.76 6.14
N GLY A 201 -4.57 -17.93 4.86
CA GLY A 201 -5.22 -19.15 4.37
C GLY A 201 -4.33 -20.38 4.28
N VAL A 202 -3.01 -20.23 4.47
CA VAL A 202 -2.04 -21.35 4.46
C VAL A 202 -1.37 -21.57 5.82
N CYS A 203 -1.80 -20.86 6.86
CA CYS A 203 -1.18 -20.94 8.17
C CYS A 203 -1.89 -22.00 9.03
N PRO A 204 -1.24 -23.13 9.39
CA PRO A 204 -1.86 -24.15 10.25
C PRO A 204 -2.29 -23.59 11.60
N ALA A 205 -1.43 -22.76 12.20
CA ALA A 205 -1.69 -22.11 13.48
C ALA A 205 -2.98 -21.28 13.46
N TYR A 206 -3.24 -20.57 12.36
CA TYR A 206 -4.46 -19.78 12.21
C TYR A 206 -5.69 -20.65 12.04
N MET A 207 -5.62 -21.73 11.26
CA MET A 207 -6.78 -22.60 11.05
C MET A 207 -7.22 -23.30 12.34
N ILE A 208 -6.28 -23.59 13.23
CA ILE A 208 -6.57 -24.20 14.53
C ILE A 208 -7.03 -23.19 15.57
N LEU A 209 -6.39 -22.02 15.65
CA LEU A 209 -6.66 -21.04 16.71
C LEU A 209 -7.70 -19.98 16.32
N GLY A 210 -7.95 -19.76 15.02
CA GLY A 210 -8.74 -18.65 14.51
C GLY A 210 -8.14 -17.26 14.77
N ASP A 211 -6.93 -17.18 15.33
CA ASP A 211 -6.30 -15.94 15.77
C ASP A 211 -5.26 -15.45 14.77
N GLU A 212 -5.54 -14.33 14.10
CA GLU A 212 -4.64 -13.82 13.05
C GLU A 212 -3.25 -13.41 13.57
N ARG A 213 -3.09 -13.15 14.88
CA ARG A 213 -1.81 -12.75 15.48
C ARG A 213 -0.70 -13.80 15.28
N VAL A 214 -1.08 -15.07 15.06
CA VAL A 214 -0.13 -16.16 14.80
C VAL A 214 0.38 -16.20 13.36
N THR A 215 -0.30 -15.51 12.42
CA THR A 215 0.05 -15.50 11.00
C THR A 215 1.22 -14.57 10.70
N ALA A 216 1.83 -14.70 9.51
CA ALA A 216 2.86 -13.75 9.07
C ALA A 216 2.36 -12.30 9.10
N ARG A 217 1.14 -12.04 8.61
CA ARG A 217 0.53 -10.70 8.61
C ARG A 217 0.35 -10.19 10.04
N GLY A 218 -0.16 -11.01 10.95
CA GLY A 218 -0.32 -10.68 12.36
C GLY A 218 1.00 -10.34 13.07
N LYS A 219 2.05 -11.14 12.82
CA LYS A 219 3.40 -10.88 13.34
C LYS A 219 3.98 -9.57 12.79
N MET A 220 3.76 -9.25 11.50
CA MET A 220 4.14 -7.95 10.92
C MET A 220 3.42 -6.78 11.58
N LEU A 221 2.11 -6.90 11.83
CA LEU A 221 1.34 -5.87 12.53
C LEU A 221 1.83 -5.69 13.97
N THR A 222 2.17 -6.78 14.65
CA THR A 222 2.74 -6.78 16.01
C THR A 222 4.07 -6.04 16.04
N TYR A 223 5.00 -6.38 15.14
CA TYR A 223 6.28 -5.68 15.03
C TYR A 223 6.11 -4.19 14.73
N LYS A 224 5.20 -3.82 13.82
CA LYS A 224 4.90 -2.41 13.53
C LYS A 224 4.31 -1.68 14.72
N ALA A 225 3.47 -2.33 15.53
CA ALA A 225 2.91 -1.72 16.72
C ALA A 225 4.03 -1.40 17.73
N MET A 226 4.90 -2.38 18.01
CA MET A 226 6.08 -2.20 18.88
C MET A 226 7.00 -1.10 18.37
N ALA A 227 7.31 -1.09 17.07
CA ALA A 227 8.16 -0.08 16.45
C ALA A 227 7.55 1.34 16.46
N ASN A 228 6.24 1.47 16.68
CA ASN A 228 5.57 2.76 16.89
C ASN A 228 5.33 3.07 18.38
N GLY A 229 5.95 2.33 19.30
CA GLY A 229 5.88 2.57 20.75
C GLY A 229 4.62 2.02 21.41
N VAL A 230 3.87 1.14 20.76
CA VAL A 230 2.69 0.50 21.36
C VAL A 230 3.15 -0.60 22.32
N THR A 231 2.71 -0.51 23.58
CA THR A 231 2.90 -1.57 24.58
C THR A 231 1.93 -2.71 24.31
N LEU A 232 2.46 -3.95 24.24
CA LEU A 232 1.66 -5.15 24.01
C LEU A 232 1.27 -5.80 25.34
N SER A 233 0.12 -6.47 25.37
CA SER A 233 -0.21 -7.39 26.47
C SER A 233 0.63 -8.68 26.34
N LYS A 234 0.84 -9.38 27.46
CA LYS A 234 1.53 -10.67 27.47
C LYS A 234 0.86 -11.69 26.53
N GLU A 235 -0.47 -11.76 26.55
CA GLU A 235 -1.24 -12.63 25.66
C GLU A 235 -0.98 -12.30 24.17
N HIS A 236 -1.01 -11.02 23.79
CA HIS A 236 -0.74 -10.61 22.41
C HIS A 236 0.68 -10.99 21.97
N ALA A 237 1.67 -10.75 22.84
CA ALA A 237 3.05 -11.14 22.60
C ALA A 237 3.17 -12.65 22.39
N HIS A 238 2.54 -13.45 23.27
CA HIS A 238 2.63 -14.91 23.24
C HIS A 238 2.12 -15.53 21.94
N ARG A 239 1.07 -14.97 21.33
CA ARG A 239 0.58 -15.43 20.02
C ARG A 239 1.65 -15.35 18.92
N SER A 240 2.66 -14.50 19.06
CA SER A 240 3.76 -14.44 18.10
C SER A 240 4.71 -15.63 18.19
N PHE A 241 4.77 -16.34 19.32
CA PHE A 241 5.59 -17.55 19.48
C PHE A 241 4.91 -18.83 18.95
N LEU A 242 3.58 -18.83 18.82
CA LEU A 242 2.82 -19.97 18.30
C LEU A 242 2.99 -20.06 16.78
N CYS A 243 4.05 -20.75 16.34
CA CYS A 243 4.45 -20.86 14.94
C CYS A 243 5.04 -22.24 14.66
N MET A 244 4.52 -22.94 13.64
CA MET A 244 5.04 -24.25 13.21
C MET A 244 6.39 -24.16 12.47
N ARG A 245 6.84 -22.94 12.13
CA ARG A 245 8.02 -22.69 11.26
C ARG A 245 8.01 -23.45 9.92
N CYS A 246 6.82 -23.79 9.41
CA CYS A 246 6.59 -24.55 8.17
C CYS A 246 6.92 -23.83 6.84
N LYS A 247 7.23 -22.54 6.89
CA LYS A 247 7.48 -21.66 5.73
C LYS A 247 6.35 -21.57 4.68
N ALA A 248 5.16 -22.12 4.93
CA ALA A 248 4.00 -22.00 4.04
C ALA A 248 3.70 -20.54 3.65
N CYS A 249 3.85 -19.63 4.62
CA CYS A 249 3.68 -18.20 4.42
C CYS A 249 4.70 -17.56 3.46
N GLU A 250 5.93 -18.07 3.37
CA GLU A 250 6.95 -17.59 2.43
C GLU A 250 6.62 -18.04 1.00
N GLN A 251 6.17 -19.28 0.84
CA GLN A 251 5.84 -19.87 -0.46
C GLN A 251 4.72 -19.09 -1.18
N VAL A 252 3.68 -18.69 -0.46
CA VAL A 252 2.58 -17.89 -1.03
C VAL A 252 2.85 -16.38 -1.05
N CYS A 253 4.01 -15.93 -0.55
CA CYS A 253 4.32 -14.52 -0.48
C CYS A 253 4.72 -13.98 -1.85
N GLN A 254 3.81 -13.23 -2.49
CA GLN A 254 4.10 -12.53 -3.74
C GLN A 254 5.26 -11.52 -3.62
N SER A 255 5.50 -10.99 -2.42
CA SER A 255 6.62 -10.09 -2.13
C SER A 255 7.93 -10.82 -1.80
N LYS A 256 7.94 -12.16 -1.76
CA LYS A 256 9.12 -12.99 -1.49
C LYS A 256 9.91 -12.56 -0.24
N LEU A 257 9.17 -12.24 0.82
CA LEU A 257 9.78 -11.79 2.08
C LEU A 257 10.48 -12.93 2.80
N GLU A 258 11.66 -12.67 3.36
CA GLU A 258 12.37 -13.59 4.26
C GLU A 258 11.73 -13.52 5.66
N LEU A 259 10.74 -14.36 5.92
CA LEU A 259 9.91 -14.30 7.12
C LEU A 259 10.56 -14.99 8.33
N ILE A 260 11.28 -16.09 8.14
CA ILE A 260 11.91 -16.80 9.27
C ILE A 260 12.93 -15.93 10.03
N PRO A 261 13.92 -15.28 9.37
CA PRO A 261 14.84 -14.39 10.08
C PRO A 261 14.13 -13.19 10.74
N PHE A 262 13.02 -12.74 10.15
CA PHE A 262 12.19 -11.70 10.75
C PHE A 262 11.50 -12.19 12.03
N TYR A 263 11.00 -13.44 12.05
CA TYR A 263 10.40 -14.05 13.24
C TYR A 263 11.41 -14.20 14.36
N ASP A 264 12.65 -14.62 14.06
CA ASP A 264 13.70 -14.76 15.08
C ASP A 264 13.96 -13.44 15.82
N GLU A 265 14.01 -12.32 15.08
CA GLU A 265 14.17 -10.98 15.67
C GLU A 265 12.94 -10.56 16.47
N LEU A 266 11.73 -10.76 15.93
CA LEU A 266 10.48 -10.43 16.63
C LEU A 266 10.36 -11.22 17.95
N GLU A 267 10.55 -12.54 17.90
CA GLU A 267 10.49 -13.43 19.06
C GLU A 267 11.54 -13.02 20.09
N SER A 268 12.78 -12.73 19.66
CA SER A 268 13.85 -12.26 20.56
C SER A 268 13.51 -10.94 21.27
N GLN A 269 12.80 -10.01 20.60
CA GLN A 269 12.36 -8.77 21.23
C GLN A 269 11.21 -8.99 22.22
N LEU A 270 10.25 -9.85 21.87
CA LEU A 270 9.12 -10.17 22.73
C LEU A 270 9.55 -10.94 23.97
N GLU A 271 10.47 -11.91 23.82
CA GLU A 271 10.99 -12.74 24.91
C GLU A 271 11.67 -11.89 25.98
N ARG A 272 12.46 -10.87 25.59
CA ARG A 272 13.11 -9.95 26.53
C ARG A 272 12.13 -9.19 27.42
N VAL A 273 10.90 -8.94 26.95
CA VAL A 273 9.91 -8.11 27.65
C VAL A 273 8.85 -8.94 28.36
N HIS A 274 8.41 -10.03 27.74
CA HIS A 274 7.26 -10.83 28.19
C HIS A 274 7.62 -12.24 28.63
N GLY A 275 8.86 -12.68 28.41
CA GLY A 275 9.27 -14.08 28.52
C GLY A 275 8.78 -14.92 27.35
N LYS A 276 9.24 -16.18 27.32
CA LYS A 276 8.82 -17.20 26.37
C LYS A 276 8.41 -18.44 27.14
N ASP A 277 7.23 -18.97 26.84
CA ASP A 277 6.73 -20.21 27.43
C ASP A 277 7.01 -21.37 26.47
N ALA A 278 8.10 -22.10 26.74
CA ALA A 278 8.52 -23.20 25.88
C ALA A 278 7.55 -24.38 25.93
N GLU A 279 6.91 -24.61 27.08
CA GLU A 279 5.95 -25.71 27.26
C GLU A 279 4.66 -25.43 26.47
N GLU A 280 4.15 -24.20 26.53
CA GLU A 280 3.00 -23.77 25.72
C GLU A 280 3.26 -23.99 24.23
N ILE A 281 4.44 -23.61 23.74
CA ILE A 281 4.82 -23.75 22.33
C ILE A 281 4.89 -25.23 21.93
N GLU A 282 5.48 -26.08 22.77
CA GLU A 282 5.59 -27.51 22.49
C GLU A 282 4.21 -28.19 22.46
N GLN A 283 3.36 -27.90 23.45
CA GLN A 283 1.99 -28.40 23.49
C GLN A 283 1.19 -27.94 22.26
N PHE A 284 1.35 -26.67 21.86
CA PHE A 284 0.73 -26.12 20.67
C PHE A 284 1.20 -26.84 19.39
N ILE A 285 2.50 -27.09 19.22
CA ILE A 285 3.03 -27.80 18.05
C ILE A 285 2.43 -29.20 17.96
N ARG A 286 2.45 -29.96 19.06
CA ARG A 286 1.85 -31.32 19.11
C ARG A 286 0.36 -31.29 18.78
N PHE A 287 -0.36 -30.31 19.32
CA PHE A 287 -1.78 -30.14 19.05
C PHE A 287 -2.06 -29.86 17.56
N VAL A 288 -1.30 -28.96 16.92
CA VAL A 288 -1.45 -28.70 15.49
C VAL A 288 -1.07 -29.92 14.65
N GLU A 289 0.03 -30.62 14.97
CA GLU A 289 0.49 -31.81 14.23
C GLU A 289 -0.51 -32.96 14.25
N SER A 290 -1.34 -33.05 15.30
CA SER A 290 -2.39 -34.07 15.45
C SER A 290 -3.72 -33.70 14.79
N SER A 291 -3.82 -32.52 14.17
CA SER A 291 -5.06 -32.02 13.59
C SER A 291 -5.25 -32.50 12.13
N PRO A 292 -6.46 -32.94 11.74
CA PRO A 292 -6.75 -33.30 10.35
C PRO A 292 -6.50 -32.15 9.36
N GLN A 293 -6.68 -30.91 9.81
CA GLN A 293 -6.43 -29.72 9.00
C GLN A 293 -4.95 -29.55 8.66
N TYR A 294 -4.05 -29.93 9.57
CA TYR A 294 -2.62 -29.93 9.31
C TYR A 294 -2.25 -31.04 8.31
N ASP A 295 -2.84 -32.24 8.46
CA ASP A 295 -2.65 -33.34 7.53
C ASP A 295 -3.04 -32.97 6.10
N GLU A 296 -4.20 -32.32 5.92
CA GLU A 296 -4.65 -31.85 4.60
C GLU A 296 -3.66 -30.87 3.96
N LEU A 297 -3.08 -29.94 4.74
CA LEU A 297 -2.08 -29.02 4.21
C LEU A 297 -0.79 -29.72 3.78
N VAL A 298 -0.37 -30.73 4.53
CA VAL A 298 0.82 -31.53 4.21
C VAL A 298 0.57 -32.33 2.93
N GLU A 299 -0.58 -33.00 2.82
CA GLU A 299 -0.98 -33.76 1.62
C GLU A 299 -1.05 -32.88 0.37
N ARG A 300 -1.49 -31.62 0.54
CA ARG A 300 -1.55 -30.63 -0.55
C ARG A 300 -0.19 -29.96 -0.86
N GLY A 301 0.88 -30.34 -0.17
CA GLY A 301 2.22 -29.77 -0.35
C GLY A 301 2.35 -28.30 0.04
N LEU A 302 1.41 -27.77 0.85
CA LEU A 302 1.41 -26.37 1.28
C LEU A 302 2.34 -26.12 2.48
N VAL A 303 2.70 -27.17 3.19
CA VAL A 303 3.59 -27.15 4.36
C VAL A 303 4.83 -27.97 4.02
N ILE A 304 5.98 -27.30 3.86
CA ILE A 304 7.26 -27.94 3.53
C ILE A 304 8.19 -27.72 4.72
N GLY A 305 8.39 -28.76 5.53
CA GLY A 305 9.39 -28.76 6.60
C GLY A 305 8.89 -28.41 8.01
N ALA A 306 7.59 -28.55 8.31
CA ALA A 306 7.17 -28.64 9.72
C ALA A 306 7.21 -30.11 10.19
N PRO A 307 7.56 -30.38 11.46
CA PRO A 307 7.81 -31.75 11.90
C PRO A 307 6.53 -32.60 11.90
N LYS A 308 6.72 -33.92 11.86
CA LYS A 308 5.79 -34.94 12.35
C LYS A 308 6.58 -35.86 13.30
N HIS A 309 7.31 -35.25 14.24
CA HIS A 309 8.29 -35.84 15.19
C HIS A 309 9.79 -35.79 14.77
N ASN A 310 10.44 -34.70 15.20
CA ASN A 310 11.86 -34.46 15.50
C ASN A 310 13.00 -34.64 14.46
N HIS A 311 13.78 -33.55 14.36
CA HIS A 311 15.22 -33.45 14.05
C HIS A 311 15.73 -33.87 12.67
N GLY A 312 16.04 -32.85 11.84
CA GLY A 312 17.15 -32.89 10.88
C GLY A 312 17.09 -33.97 9.79
N GLY A 313 16.16 -33.85 8.85
CA GLY A 313 16.23 -34.56 7.57
C GLY A 313 16.73 -33.62 6.48
N ALA A 314 17.81 -33.98 5.80
CA ALA A 314 18.37 -33.25 4.66
C ALA A 314 17.31 -33.01 3.56
N PRO A 315 17.42 -31.93 2.77
CA PRO A 315 16.51 -31.69 1.65
C PRO A 315 16.60 -32.85 0.66
N HIS A 316 15.45 -33.45 0.33
CA HIS A 316 15.36 -34.29 -0.85
C HIS A 316 15.44 -33.40 -2.08
N ASP A 317 16.51 -33.57 -2.86
CA ASP A 317 16.67 -32.97 -4.17
C ASP A 317 15.51 -33.43 -5.08
N ILE A 318 14.77 -32.45 -5.61
CA ILE A 318 13.95 -32.55 -6.82
C ILE A 318 14.35 -31.38 -7.72
#